data_AF-A0AA38LR94-F1
#
_entry.id   AF-A0AA38LR94-F1
#
_cell.length_a   1.000
_cell.length_b   1.000
_cell.length_c   1.000
_cell.angle_alpha   90.00
_cell.angle_beta   90.00
_cell.angle_gamma   90.00
#
_symmetry.space_group_name_H-M   'P 1'
#
loop_
_entity.id
_entity.type
_entity.pdbx_description
1 polymer ?
#
loop_
_entity_poly.entity_id
_entity_poly.type
_entity_poly.pdbx_seq_one_letter_code
_entity_poly.pdbx_strand_id
1 'polypeptide(L)'
;MVLPSQILPQHQTDPLVTLPLPSPLPPSPLPALSTLLAHFDTLLADPSGSKNVVPPMMIATAMRQINRDAHALLNAGRVGAAESRAELDRRDTVLRGVEYERNRIREEIERCLEYVPAYTGAELPDRQAFLESASEEVKSGLPNVGSEEYDYALIIAQLEEELKEIEEREVDVAALTKDRDSLIKAKKEIKLKFDLTETWLTDYARSVNLGPP
;
A
#
# COMPACT_ATOMS: atom_id res chain seq x y z
N MET A 1 -30.70 -40.14 -21.61
CA MET A 1 -30.36 -38.71 -21.78
C MET A 1 -31.49 -38.07 -22.55
N VAL A 2 -32.22 -37.14 -21.93
CA VAL A 2 -33.36 -36.46 -22.57
C VAL A 2 -32.78 -35.32 -23.41
N LEU A 3 -32.91 -35.42 -24.73
CA LEU A 3 -32.55 -34.33 -25.64
C LEU A 3 -33.66 -33.28 -25.60
N PRO A 4 -33.33 -31.99 -25.46
CA PRO A 4 -34.33 -30.93 -25.47
C PRO A 4 -35.05 -30.88 -26.81
N SER A 5 -36.37 -30.75 -26.75
CA SER A 5 -37.28 -30.74 -27.91
C SER A 5 -37.26 -29.44 -28.71
N GLN A 6 -36.68 -28.37 -28.18
CA GLN A 6 -36.50 -27.09 -28.87
C GLN A 6 -35.15 -26.47 -28.51
N ILE A 7 -34.43 -26.02 -29.54
CA ILE A 7 -33.22 -25.23 -29.40
C ILE A 7 -33.65 -23.76 -29.49
N LEU A 8 -33.60 -23.05 -28.36
CA LEU A 8 -33.89 -21.62 -28.32
C LEU A 8 -32.77 -20.83 -29.02
N PRO A 9 -33.09 -19.69 -29.67
CA PRO A 9 -32.08 -18.81 -30.23
C PRO A 9 -31.14 -18.27 -29.13
N GLN A 10 -29.85 -18.20 -29.43
CA GLN A 10 -28.82 -17.75 -28.48
C GLN A 10 -29.06 -16.29 -28.05
N HIS A 11 -28.94 -16.02 -26.75
CA HIS A 11 -29.09 -14.68 -26.18
C HIS A 11 -27.85 -13.83 -26.49
N GLN A 12 -28.02 -12.53 -26.79
CA GLN A 12 -26.92 -11.63 -27.18
C GLN A 12 -25.83 -11.45 -26.11
N THR A 13 -26.13 -11.79 -24.86
CA THR A 13 -25.20 -11.70 -23.73
C THR A 13 -24.68 -13.06 -23.27
N ASP A 14 -24.86 -14.12 -24.07
CA ASP A 14 -24.27 -15.42 -23.77
C ASP A 14 -22.73 -15.28 -23.82
N PRO A 15 -21.99 -15.61 -22.75
CA PRO A 15 -20.53 -15.52 -22.74
C PRO A 15 -19.88 -16.32 -23.88
N LEU A 16 -20.54 -17.36 -24.40
CA LEU A 16 -20.07 -18.13 -25.55
C LEU A 16 -20.20 -17.38 -26.89
N VAL A 17 -21.08 -16.38 -26.98
CA VAL A 17 -21.28 -15.50 -28.15
C VAL A 17 -20.36 -14.28 -28.09
N THR A 18 -20.04 -13.80 -26.88
CA THR A 18 -19.18 -12.62 -26.68
C THR A 18 -17.69 -12.93 -26.72
N LEU A 19 -17.29 -14.20 -26.66
CA LEU A 19 -15.89 -14.58 -26.78
C LEU A 19 -15.45 -14.38 -28.24
N PRO A 20 -14.43 -13.54 -28.50
CA PRO A 20 -13.94 -13.33 -29.85
C PRO A 20 -13.48 -14.66 -30.44
N LEU A 21 -14.01 -14.99 -31.62
CA LEU A 21 -13.60 -16.20 -32.32
C LEU A 21 -12.10 -16.10 -32.66
N PRO A 22 -11.30 -17.10 -32.27
CA PRO A 22 -9.85 -17.08 -32.44
C PRO A 22 -9.47 -17.19 -33.93
N SER A 23 -8.69 -16.26 -34.46
CA SER A 23 -8.27 -16.26 -35.87
C SER A 23 -7.08 -17.20 -36.16
N PRO A 24 -6.98 -17.85 -37.33
CA PRO A 24 -8.01 -18.07 -38.36
C PRO A 24 -8.72 -19.41 -38.16
N LEU A 25 -10.06 -19.38 -38.08
CA LEU A 25 -10.85 -20.61 -38.12
C LEU A 25 -10.73 -21.26 -39.51
N PRO A 26 -10.72 -22.61 -39.60
CA PRO A 26 -10.87 -23.29 -40.87
C PRO A 26 -12.22 -22.92 -41.53
N PRO A 27 -12.33 -23.04 -42.86
CA PRO A 27 -13.54 -22.68 -43.58
C PRO A 27 -14.76 -23.45 -43.05
N SER A 28 -15.88 -22.75 -42.93
CA SER A 28 -17.13 -23.34 -42.44
C SER A 28 -17.62 -24.45 -43.39
N PRO A 29 -18.11 -25.59 -42.88
CA PRO A 29 -18.67 -26.65 -43.70
C PRO A 29 -20.09 -26.35 -44.22
N LEU A 30 -20.73 -25.25 -43.79
CA LEU A 30 -22.11 -24.90 -44.15
C LEU A 30 -22.39 -24.77 -45.66
N PRO A 31 -21.51 -24.17 -46.49
CA PRO A 31 -21.73 -24.09 -47.94
C PRO A 31 -21.68 -25.45 -48.65
N ALA A 32 -20.92 -26.41 -48.10
CA ALA A 32 -20.86 -27.77 -48.62
C ALA A 32 -22.12 -28.57 -48.24
N LEU A 33 -22.76 -28.25 -47.12
CA LEU A 33 -23.99 -28.88 -46.65
C LEU A 33 -25.19 -28.57 -47.57
N SER A 34 -25.37 -27.32 -47.99
CA SER A 34 -26.47 -26.95 -48.90
C SER A 34 -26.37 -27.67 -50.24
N THR A 35 -25.14 -27.82 -50.73
CA THR A 35 -24.84 -28.58 -51.94
C THR A 35 -25.19 -30.06 -51.74
N LEU A 36 -24.81 -30.67 -50.61
CA LEU A 36 -25.15 -32.06 -50.27
C LEU A 36 -26.68 -32.29 -50.18
N LEU A 37 -27.42 -31.36 -49.56
CA LEU A 37 -28.87 -31.45 -49.42
C LEU A 37 -29.57 -31.43 -50.78
N ALA A 38 -29.14 -30.57 -51.71
CA ALA A 38 -29.66 -30.57 -53.08
C ALA A 38 -29.42 -31.92 -53.81
N HIS A 39 -28.31 -32.60 -53.53
CA HIS A 39 -28.05 -33.94 -54.05
C HIS A 39 -28.95 -35.02 -53.43
N PHE A 40 -29.37 -34.86 -52.17
CA PHE A 40 -30.36 -35.76 -51.55
C PHE A 40 -31.77 -35.52 -52.09
N ASP A 41 -32.16 -34.26 -52.28
CA ASP A 41 -33.49 -33.90 -52.82
C ASP A 41 -33.69 -34.42 -54.24
N THR A 42 -32.65 -34.34 -55.07
CA THR A 42 -32.67 -34.88 -56.45
C THR A 42 -32.74 -36.42 -56.47
N LEU A 43 -32.09 -37.09 -55.51
CA LEU A 43 -32.14 -38.55 -55.37
C LEU A 43 -33.51 -39.05 -54.87
N LEU A 44 -34.16 -38.30 -53.98
CA LEU A 44 -35.50 -38.60 -53.47
C LEU A 44 -36.61 -38.32 -54.49
N ALA A 45 -36.41 -37.37 -55.40
CA ALA A 45 -37.38 -36.98 -56.41
C ALA A 45 -37.42 -37.90 -57.65
N ASP A 46 -36.32 -38.58 -58.01
CA ASP A 46 -36.27 -39.49 -59.17
C ASP A 46 -35.55 -40.81 -58.87
N PRO A 47 -36.25 -41.83 -58.31
CA PRO A 47 -35.67 -43.13 -57.99
C PRO A 47 -35.44 -44.02 -59.22
N SER A 48 -35.90 -43.63 -60.41
CA SER A 48 -35.90 -44.48 -61.62
C SER A 48 -34.73 -44.21 -62.59
N GLY A 49 -33.81 -43.31 -62.22
CA GLY A 49 -32.44 -43.30 -62.71
C GLY A 49 -32.23 -43.09 -64.21
N SER A 50 -32.75 -41.99 -64.80
CA SER A 50 -32.52 -41.77 -66.24
C SER A 50 -31.50 -40.69 -66.63
N LYS A 51 -31.25 -39.59 -65.90
CA LYS A 51 -30.36 -38.53 -66.46
C LYS A 51 -29.37 -37.76 -65.56
N ASN A 52 -29.43 -37.77 -64.23
CA ASN A 52 -28.47 -37.02 -63.39
C ASN A 52 -28.32 -37.59 -61.96
N VAL A 53 -28.12 -38.90 -61.81
CA VAL A 53 -27.97 -39.51 -60.48
C VAL A 53 -26.50 -39.46 -60.05
N VAL A 54 -26.20 -38.65 -59.03
CA VAL A 54 -24.88 -38.67 -58.39
C VAL A 54 -24.69 -40.03 -57.68
N PRO A 55 -23.56 -40.73 -57.89
CA PRO A 55 -23.34 -42.03 -57.26
C PRO A 55 -23.44 -41.96 -55.72
N PRO A 56 -24.06 -42.94 -55.05
CA PRO A 56 -24.16 -42.99 -53.59
C PRO A 56 -22.80 -42.88 -52.88
N MET A 57 -21.74 -43.36 -53.53
CA MET A 57 -20.36 -43.24 -53.04
C MET A 57 -19.86 -41.80 -53.00
N MET A 58 -20.25 -40.94 -53.95
CA MET A 58 -19.88 -39.52 -53.94
C MET A 58 -20.56 -38.77 -52.79
N ILE A 59 -21.82 -39.08 -52.51
CA ILE A 59 -22.56 -38.54 -51.36
C ILE A 59 -21.89 -38.97 -50.04
N ALA A 60 -21.54 -40.26 -49.91
CA ALA A 60 -20.83 -40.76 -48.73
C ALA A 60 -19.45 -40.10 -48.54
N THR A 61 -18.71 -39.83 -49.62
CA THR A 61 -17.44 -39.08 -49.53
C THR A 61 -17.64 -37.62 -49.14
N ALA A 62 -18.67 -36.96 -49.67
CA ALA A 62 -19.01 -35.58 -49.30
C ALA A 62 -19.43 -35.47 -47.83
N MET A 63 -20.23 -36.42 -47.31
CA MET A 63 -20.57 -36.49 -45.88
C MET A 63 -19.33 -36.68 -45.00
N ARG A 64 -18.38 -37.55 -45.38
CA ARG A 64 -17.13 -37.73 -44.63
C ARG A 64 -16.27 -36.47 -44.65
N GLN A 65 -16.22 -35.76 -45.77
CA GLN A 65 -15.48 -34.51 -45.89
C GLN A 65 -16.08 -33.43 -44.99
N ILE A 66 -17.39 -33.21 -45.06
CA ILE A 66 -18.13 -32.28 -44.19
C ILE A 66 -17.89 -32.60 -42.72
N ASN A 67 -17.92 -33.89 -42.34
CA ASN A 67 -17.68 -34.29 -40.96
C ASN A 67 -16.23 -34.01 -40.50
N ARG A 68 -15.25 -34.23 -41.38
CA ARG A 68 -13.85 -33.87 -41.10
C ARG A 68 -13.67 -32.36 -40.92
N ASP A 69 -14.29 -31.56 -41.79
CA ASP A 69 -14.23 -30.11 -41.74
C ASP A 69 -14.93 -29.57 -40.49
N ALA A 70 -16.07 -30.15 -40.10
CA ALA A 70 -16.77 -29.84 -38.85
C ALA A 70 -15.93 -30.17 -37.61
N HIS A 71 -15.27 -31.34 -37.59
CA HIS A 71 -14.36 -31.71 -36.50
C HIS A 71 -13.11 -30.83 -36.45
N ALA A 72 -12.56 -30.45 -37.60
CA ALA A 72 -11.44 -29.52 -37.68
C ALA A 72 -11.82 -28.14 -37.12
N LEU A 73 -13.00 -27.63 -37.47
CA LEU A 73 -13.53 -26.37 -36.96
C LEU A 73 -13.80 -26.43 -35.45
N LEU A 74 -14.38 -27.52 -34.96
CA LEU A 74 -14.62 -27.74 -33.53
C LEU A 74 -13.29 -27.74 -32.76
N ASN A 75 -12.28 -28.46 -33.25
CA ASN A 75 -10.97 -28.52 -32.61
C ASN A 75 -10.27 -27.17 -32.62
N ALA A 76 -10.31 -26.44 -33.74
CA ALA A 76 -9.77 -25.07 -33.82
C ALA A 76 -10.47 -24.12 -32.83
N GLY A 77 -11.81 -24.19 -32.74
CA GLY A 77 -12.58 -23.43 -31.76
C GLY A 77 -12.20 -23.76 -30.32
N ARG A 78 -12.00 -25.05 -29.99
CA ARG A 78 -11.56 -25.48 -28.65
C ARG A 78 -10.18 -24.95 -28.30
N VAL A 79 -9.24 -25.02 -29.23
CA VAL A 79 -7.86 -24.55 -29.03
C VAL A 79 -7.86 -23.05 -28.78
N GLY A 80 -8.47 -22.26 -29.64
CA GLY A 80 -8.40 -20.81 -29.46
C GLY A 80 -9.28 -20.28 -28.32
N ALA A 81 -10.35 -21.00 -27.92
CA ALA A 81 -11.04 -20.72 -26.65
C ALA A 81 -10.14 -20.99 -25.43
N ALA A 82 -9.34 -22.07 -25.46
CA ALA A 82 -8.37 -22.36 -24.41
C ALA A 82 -7.25 -21.31 -24.35
N GLU A 83 -6.75 -20.85 -25.50
CA GLU A 83 -5.75 -19.77 -25.59
C GLU A 83 -6.29 -18.45 -25.07
N SER A 84 -7.51 -18.07 -25.46
CA SER A 84 -8.16 -16.84 -24.99
C SER A 84 -8.40 -16.87 -23.48
N ARG A 85 -8.78 -18.03 -22.93
CA ARG A 85 -8.90 -18.23 -21.48
C ARG A 85 -7.56 -18.09 -20.78
N ALA A 86 -6.51 -18.73 -21.30
CA ALA A 86 -5.17 -18.61 -20.74
C ALA A 86 -4.67 -17.16 -20.75
N GLU A 87 -4.98 -16.41 -21.81
CA GLU A 87 -4.64 -14.98 -21.91
C GLU A 87 -5.42 -14.13 -20.90
N LEU A 88 -6.71 -14.40 -20.71
CA LEU A 88 -7.51 -13.75 -19.65
C LEU A 88 -6.97 -14.05 -18.26
N ASP A 89 -6.63 -15.31 -17.97
CA ASP A 89 -6.09 -15.72 -16.66
C ASP A 89 -4.75 -15.02 -16.36
N ARG A 90 -3.89 -14.84 -17.38
CA ARG A 90 -2.65 -14.04 -17.24
C ARG A 90 -2.95 -12.59 -16.88
N ARG A 91 -3.89 -11.95 -17.58
CA ARG A 91 -4.26 -10.55 -17.33
C ARG A 91 -4.90 -10.37 -15.96
N ASP A 92 -5.75 -11.30 -15.54
CA ASP A 92 -6.35 -11.31 -14.20
C ASP A 92 -5.29 -11.43 -13.11
N THR A 93 -4.26 -12.25 -13.32
CA THR A 93 -3.12 -12.36 -12.39
C THR A 93 -2.36 -11.03 -12.26
N VAL A 94 -2.13 -10.35 -13.38
CA VAL A 94 -1.49 -9.02 -13.36
C VAL A 94 -2.37 -7.99 -12.66
N LEU A 95 -3.68 -7.99 -12.92
CA LEU A 95 -4.64 -7.09 -12.28
C LEU A 95 -4.61 -7.25 -10.76
N ARG A 96 -4.66 -8.49 -10.26
CA ARG A 96 -4.58 -8.76 -8.81
C ARG A 96 -3.29 -8.25 -8.17
N GLY A 97 -2.16 -8.35 -8.89
CA GLY A 97 -0.89 -7.78 -8.45
C GLY A 97 -0.96 -6.26 -8.30
N VAL A 98 -1.55 -5.57 -9.28
CA VAL A 98 -1.73 -4.11 -9.22
C VAL A 98 -2.70 -3.70 -8.11
N GLU A 99 -3.78 -4.45 -7.91
CA GLU A 99 -4.74 -4.18 -6.83
C GLU A 99 -4.13 -4.34 -5.45
N TYR A 100 -3.26 -5.34 -5.27
CA TYR A 100 -2.49 -5.53 -4.06
C TYR A 100 -1.58 -4.33 -3.78
N GLU A 101 -0.77 -3.91 -4.76
CA GLU A 101 0.11 -2.75 -4.58
C GLU A 101 -0.67 -1.46 -4.34
N ARG A 102 -1.81 -1.27 -5.01
CA ARG A 102 -2.71 -0.13 -4.75
C ARG A 102 -3.19 -0.13 -3.30
N ASN A 103 -3.65 -1.27 -2.80
CA ASN A 103 -4.15 -1.35 -1.42
C ASN A 103 -3.02 -1.10 -0.42
N ARG A 104 -1.84 -1.69 -0.64
CA ARG A 104 -0.64 -1.45 0.18
C ARG A 104 -0.25 0.03 0.22
N ILE A 105 -0.26 0.71 -0.92
CA ILE A 105 0.04 2.15 -0.98
C ILE A 105 -1.00 2.97 -0.22
N ARG A 106 -2.28 2.59 -0.29
CA ARG A 106 -3.34 3.25 0.48
C ARG A 106 -3.13 3.10 1.99
N GLU A 107 -2.83 1.88 2.44
CA GLU A 107 -2.51 1.62 3.85
C GLU A 107 -1.26 2.41 4.31
N GLU A 108 -0.25 2.57 3.44
CA GLU A 108 0.91 3.41 3.75
C GLU A 108 0.53 4.89 3.84
N ILE A 109 -0.28 5.39 2.91
CA ILE A 109 -0.77 6.77 2.93
C ILE A 109 -1.57 7.03 4.21
N GLU A 110 -2.45 6.11 4.61
CA GLU A 110 -3.22 6.21 5.86
C GLU A 110 -2.27 6.30 7.07
N ARG A 111 -1.24 5.45 7.13
CA ARG A 111 -0.21 5.53 8.18
C ARG A 111 0.56 6.85 8.15
N CYS A 112 0.87 7.38 6.98
CA CYS A 112 1.53 8.69 6.85
C CYS A 112 0.61 9.86 7.24
N LEU A 113 -0.71 9.74 7.03
CA LEU A 113 -1.69 10.75 7.44
C LEU A 113 -1.92 10.75 8.95
N GLU A 114 -1.76 9.58 9.60
CA GLU A 114 -1.75 9.46 11.06
C GLU A 114 -0.46 9.99 11.72
N TYR A 115 0.50 10.48 10.94
CA TYR A 115 1.70 11.09 11.48
C TYR A 115 1.35 12.35 12.28
N VAL A 116 1.49 12.25 13.60
CA VAL A 116 1.43 13.38 14.51
C VAL A 116 2.86 13.85 14.76
N PRO A 117 3.22 15.08 14.35
CA PRO A 117 4.53 15.62 14.63
C PRO A 117 4.78 15.70 16.14
N ALA A 118 5.96 15.28 16.60
CA ALA A 118 6.29 15.22 18.03
C ALA A 118 6.17 16.59 18.74
N TYR A 119 6.41 17.69 18.03
CA TYR A 119 6.28 19.05 18.58
C TYR A 119 4.84 19.41 18.96
N THR A 120 3.83 18.70 18.44
CA THR A 120 2.41 18.95 18.78
C THR A 120 2.11 18.66 20.26
N GLY A 121 2.93 17.81 20.90
CA GLY A 121 2.85 17.53 22.33
C GLY A 121 3.76 18.40 23.21
N ALA A 122 4.56 19.29 22.62
CA ALA A 122 5.44 20.18 23.37
C ALA A 122 4.67 21.43 23.81
N GLU A 123 4.94 21.90 25.03
CA GLU A 123 4.41 23.18 25.53
C GLU A 123 5.19 24.33 24.90
N LEU A 124 4.78 24.74 23.71
CA LEU A 124 5.37 25.86 22.99
C LEU A 124 4.67 27.18 23.33
N PRO A 125 5.40 28.31 23.37
CA PRO A 125 4.79 29.63 23.47
C PRO A 125 3.84 29.90 22.31
N ASP A 126 2.81 30.71 22.56
CA ASP A 126 1.93 31.16 21.48
C ASP A 126 2.74 31.91 20.40
N ARG A 127 2.33 31.79 19.14
CA ARG A 127 3.06 32.33 17.99
C ARG A 127 3.29 33.84 18.12
N GLN A 128 2.32 34.56 18.65
CA GLN A 128 2.43 36.01 18.88
C GLN A 128 3.43 36.31 20.00
N ALA A 129 3.36 35.57 21.11
CA ALA A 129 4.29 35.73 22.23
C ALA A 129 5.74 35.48 21.78
N PHE A 130 5.97 34.45 20.97
CA PHE A 130 7.29 34.18 20.38
C PHE A 130 7.78 35.31 19.48
N LEU A 131 6.94 35.82 18.57
CA LEU A 131 7.35 36.92 17.68
C LEU A 131 7.63 38.23 18.44
N GLU A 132 7.08 38.40 19.63
CA GLU A 132 7.37 39.53 20.50
C GLU A 132 8.70 39.36 21.25
N SER A 133 9.02 38.15 21.71
CA SER A 133 10.25 37.84 22.46
C SER A 133 11.47 37.56 21.59
N ALA A 134 11.26 37.02 20.38
CA ALA A 134 12.32 36.56 19.50
C ALA A 134 13.27 37.69 19.11
N SER A 135 14.54 37.34 18.89
CA SER A 135 15.56 38.28 18.44
C SER A 135 15.29 38.75 17.00
N GLU A 136 15.77 39.96 16.67
CA GLU A 136 15.65 40.51 15.30
C GLU A 136 16.40 39.64 14.27
N GLU A 137 17.43 38.92 14.70
CA GLU A 137 18.17 37.96 13.87
C GLU A 137 17.26 36.83 13.41
N VAL A 138 16.50 36.23 14.33
CA VAL A 138 15.53 35.16 14.04
C VAL A 138 14.41 35.68 13.13
N LYS A 139 13.87 36.88 13.42
CA LYS A 139 12.83 37.50 12.59
C LYS A 139 13.31 37.80 11.17
N SER A 140 14.56 38.23 11.01
CA SER A 140 15.16 38.52 9.71
C SER A 140 15.44 37.26 8.87
N GLY A 141 15.59 36.11 9.52
CA GLY A 141 15.78 34.81 8.88
C GLY A 141 14.48 34.15 8.44
N LEU A 142 13.31 34.66 8.87
CA LEU A 142 12.02 34.11 8.49
C LEU A 142 11.68 34.45 7.03
N PRO A 143 11.05 33.51 6.29
CA PRO A 143 10.49 33.78 4.98
C PRO A 143 9.43 34.90 4.99
N ASN A 144 9.03 35.38 3.81
CA ASN A 144 7.96 36.37 3.71
C ASN A 144 6.63 35.82 4.25
N VAL A 145 5.91 36.66 5.00
CA VAL A 145 4.58 36.35 5.53
C VAL A 145 3.63 36.09 4.35
N GLY A 146 3.26 34.83 4.15
CA GLY A 146 2.39 34.37 3.07
C GLY A 146 3.02 33.35 2.10
N SER A 147 4.29 32.98 2.27
CA SER A 147 4.82 31.78 1.60
C SER A 147 4.31 30.51 2.28
N GLU A 148 4.16 29.42 1.52
CA GLU A 148 3.78 28.09 2.06
C GLU A 148 4.78 27.59 3.13
N GLU A 149 6.03 28.07 3.04
CA GLU A 149 7.13 27.70 3.91
C GLU A 149 7.16 28.49 5.23
N TYR A 150 6.42 29.60 5.32
CA TYR A 150 6.48 30.52 6.47
C TYR A 150 6.07 29.84 7.78
N ASP A 151 4.95 29.11 7.77
CA ASP A 151 4.44 28.43 8.97
C ASP A 151 5.42 27.37 9.48
N TYR A 152 6.05 26.62 8.57
CA TYR A 152 7.05 25.61 8.93
C TYR A 152 8.32 26.24 9.47
N ALA A 153 8.81 27.29 8.81
CA ALA A 153 9.99 28.03 9.25
C ALA A 153 9.78 28.67 10.64
N LEU A 154 8.57 29.17 10.91
CA LEU A 154 8.23 29.72 12.22
C LEU A 154 8.27 28.65 13.31
N ILE A 155 7.67 27.48 13.08
CA ILE A 155 7.68 26.37 14.04
C ILE A 155 9.12 25.90 14.30
N ILE A 156 9.95 25.82 13.26
CA ILE A 156 11.36 25.44 13.40
C ILE A 156 12.10 26.46 14.27
N ALA A 157 11.95 27.76 13.98
CA ALA A 157 12.60 28.82 14.76
C ALA A 157 12.15 28.80 16.23
N GLN A 158 10.86 28.53 16.49
CA GLN A 158 10.33 28.35 17.85
C GLN A 158 11.02 27.18 18.57
N LEU A 159 11.14 26.03 17.91
CA LEU A 159 11.76 24.85 18.49
C LEU A 159 13.26 25.04 18.75
N GLU A 160 13.96 25.76 17.88
CA GLU A 160 15.38 26.07 18.04
C GLU A 160 15.64 27.00 19.24
N GLU A 161 14.78 27.99 19.47
CA GLU A 161 14.89 28.89 20.63
C GLU A 161 14.60 28.15 21.94
N GLU A 162 13.57 27.32 21.97
CA GLU A 162 13.25 26.48 23.14
C GLU A 162 14.36 25.46 23.44
N LEU A 163 14.95 24.85 22.41
CA LEU A 163 16.10 23.96 22.57
C LEU A 163 17.26 24.70 23.26
N LYS A 164 17.57 25.91 22.77
CA LYS A 164 18.64 26.73 23.34
C LYS A 164 18.36 27.11 24.79
N GLU A 165 17.11 27.48 25.11
CA GLU A 165 16.74 27.81 26.49
C GLU A 165 16.85 26.58 27.41
N ILE A 166 16.45 25.40 26.94
CA ILE A 166 16.61 24.15 27.69
C ILE A 166 18.09 23.85 27.94
N GLU A 167 18.95 23.98 26.93
CA GLU A 167 20.40 23.78 27.07
C GLU A 167 21.02 24.75 28.10
N GLU A 168 20.64 26.03 28.08
CA GLU A 168 21.09 27.02 29.06
C GLU A 168 20.62 26.65 30.48
N ARG A 169 19.36 26.27 30.64
CA ARG A 169 18.80 25.82 31.94
C ARG A 169 19.48 24.55 32.44
N GLU A 170 19.85 23.62 31.58
CA GLU A 170 20.58 22.41 31.97
C GLU A 170 21.97 22.74 32.53
N VAL A 171 22.69 23.68 31.92
CA VAL A 171 23.98 24.17 32.43
C VAL A 171 23.83 24.81 33.79
N ASP A 172 22.81 25.64 33.98
CA ASP A 172 22.52 26.29 35.26
C ASP A 172 22.15 25.28 36.35
N VAL A 173 21.31 24.29 36.03
CA VAL A 173 20.95 23.21 36.96
C VAL A 173 22.19 22.40 37.35
N ALA A 174 23.08 22.10 36.40
CA ALA A 174 24.33 21.42 36.69
C ALA A 174 25.25 22.25 37.61
N ALA A 175 25.35 23.55 37.38
CA ALA A 175 26.11 24.47 38.22
C ALA A 175 25.53 24.54 39.65
N LEU A 176 24.22 24.77 39.78
CA LEU A 176 23.52 24.81 41.07
C LEU A 176 23.63 23.48 41.83
N THR A 177 23.58 22.35 41.11
CA THR A 177 23.75 21.02 41.70
C THR A 177 25.16 20.85 42.27
N LYS A 178 26.18 21.31 41.53
CA LYS A 178 27.58 21.30 41.99
C LYS A 178 27.76 22.20 43.21
N ASP A 179 27.17 23.39 43.21
CA ASP A 179 27.26 24.33 44.32
C ASP A 179 26.56 23.78 45.56
N ARG A 180 25.36 23.21 45.42
CA ARG A 180 24.65 22.51 46.50
C ARG A 180 25.52 21.42 47.12
N ASP A 181 26.15 20.57 46.31
CA ASP A 181 27.00 19.49 46.80
C ASP A 181 28.26 20.03 47.51
N SER A 182 28.80 21.15 47.05
CA SER A 182 29.92 21.84 47.72
C SER A 182 29.50 22.38 49.10
N LEU A 183 28.32 22.99 49.20
CA LEU A 183 27.78 23.50 50.46
C LEU A 183 27.45 22.38 51.44
N ILE A 184 26.95 21.23 50.96
CA ILE A 184 26.73 20.05 51.81
C ILE A 184 28.05 19.54 52.38
N LYS A 185 29.12 19.50 51.59
CA LYS A 185 30.46 19.11 52.07
C LYS A 185 30.99 20.11 53.11
N ALA A 186 30.92 21.40 52.82
CA ALA A 186 31.33 22.45 53.75
C ALA A 186 30.54 22.39 55.07
N LYS A 187 29.22 22.19 55.00
CA LYS A 187 28.36 22.01 56.18
C LYS A 187 28.78 20.81 57.02
N LYS A 188 29.11 19.67 56.40
CA LYS A 188 29.61 18.47 57.11
C LYS A 188 30.96 18.75 57.79
N GLU A 189 31.86 19.45 57.11
CA GLU A 189 33.17 19.80 57.65
C GLU A 189 33.07 20.78 58.83
N ILE A 190 32.24 21.82 58.70
CA ILE A 190 31.97 22.78 59.78
C ILE A 190 31.38 22.05 60.98
N LYS A 191 30.40 21.15 60.76
CA LYS A 191 29.82 20.35 61.85
C LYS A 191 30.89 19.52 62.56
N LEU A 192 31.75 18.82 61.82
CA LEU A 192 32.83 18.03 62.41
C LEU A 192 33.80 18.89 63.24
N LYS A 193 34.19 20.07 62.73
CA LYS A 193 35.05 21.01 63.46
C LYS A 193 34.35 21.54 64.71
N PHE A 194 33.06 21.85 64.61
CA PHE A 194 32.24 22.31 65.73
C PHE A 194 32.17 21.24 66.83
N ASP A 195 31.82 20.00 66.46
CA ASP A 195 31.75 18.87 67.39
C ASP A 195 33.11 18.67 68.10
N LEU A 196 34.23 18.78 67.37
CA LEU A 196 35.58 18.70 67.96
C LEU A 196 35.87 19.86 68.94
N THR A 197 35.52 21.10 68.57
CA THR A 197 35.71 22.24 69.49
C THR A 197 34.86 22.12 70.74
N GLU A 198 33.65 21.56 70.63
CA GLU A 198 32.77 21.29 71.76
C GLU A 198 33.39 20.26 72.70
N THR A 199 33.93 19.15 72.19
CA THR A 199 34.64 18.18 73.03
C THR A 199 35.84 18.81 73.74
N TRP A 200 36.68 19.57 73.01
CA TRP A 200 37.81 20.28 73.60
C TRP A 200 37.40 21.26 74.71
N LEU A 201 36.34 22.04 74.49
CA LEU A 201 35.81 22.95 75.50
C LEU A 201 35.28 22.22 76.72
N THR A 202 34.59 21.08 76.55
CA THR A 202 34.13 20.27 77.68
C THR A 202 35.29 19.67 78.48
N ASP A 203 36.35 19.22 77.81
CA ASP A 203 37.55 18.69 78.47
C ASP A 203 38.33 19.78 79.20
N TYR A 204 38.46 20.97 78.59
CA TYR A 204 39.04 22.14 79.24
C TYR A 204 38.23 22.60 80.46
N ALA A 205 36.90 22.65 80.36
CA ALA A 205 36.05 22.99 81.48
C ALA A 205 36.18 21.98 82.64
N ARG A 206 36.39 20.69 82.35
CA ARG A 206 36.70 19.68 83.38
C ARG A 206 38.08 19.91 84.01
N SER A 207 39.10 20.22 83.22
CA SER A 207 40.46 20.41 83.74
C SER A 207 40.59 21.68 84.58
N VAL A 208 39.86 22.76 84.26
CA VAL A 208 39.86 24.01 85.03
C VAL A 208 39.05 23.89 86.34
N ASN A 209 37.96 23.11 86.35
CA ASN A 209 37.22 22.83 87.60
C ASN A 209 37.97 21.86 88.54
N LEU A 210 39.04 21.22 88.06
CA LEU A 210 40.03 20.48 88.85
C LEU A 210 41.28 21.35 89.06
N GLY A 211 41.11 22.54 89.65
CA GLY A 211 42.23 23.37 90.11
C GLY A 211 43.03 22.67 91.24
N PRO A 212 44.32 22.99 91.41
CA PRO A 212 45.25 22.25 92.27
C PRO A 212 44.87 22.35 93.76
N PRO A 213 45.33 21.40 94.61
CA PRO A 213 45.15 21.46 96.07
C PRO A 213 45.84 22.66 96.72
#